data_AF-A0A6A0QXL3-F1
#
_entry.id   AF-A0A6A0QXL3-F1
#
_cell.length_a   1.000
_cell.length_b   1.000
_cell.length_c   1.000
_cell.angle_alpha   90.00
_cell.angle_beta   90.00
_cell.angle_gamma   90.00
#
_symmetry.space_group_name_H-M   'P 1'
#
loop_
_entity.id
_entity.type
_entity.pdbx_description
1 polymer ?
#
loop_
_entity_poly.entity_id
_entity_poly.type
_entity_poly.pdbx_seq_one_letter_code
_entity_poly.pdbx_strand_id
1 'polypeptide(L)'
;MSWWLGAGALLAILSGLFVPLWIVGIGTLMVVAAAVTIVVGVVARLGKVGFRGGLPYLQVLAGVAWLVAWGIVDAYGLIADAPLGRFSHWTAAAVVVGVMQIIVGSVAYLVPVLVGPPIGANLKRMQSAPWIPLVLANLGGVALVAGLSEASLVLLALWAIDVIRRLATLRKPQRPV
;
A
#
# COMPACT_ATOMS: atom_id res chain seq x y z
N MET A 1 4.64 3.44 20.96
CA MET A 1 6.12 3.48 21.06
C MET A 1 6.67 2.15 20.57
N SER A 2 7.12 2.12 19.31
CA SER A 2 7.71 0.94 18.63
C SER A 2 9.06 1.27 17.99
N TRP A 3 9.69 2.37 18.43
CA TRP A 3 10.95 2.87 17.86
C TRP A 3 12.11 1.88 18.05
N TRP A 4 12.11 1.12 19.15
CA TRP A 4 13.10 0.09 19.45
C TRP A 4 13.02 -1.09 18.46
N LEU A 5 11.82 -1.45 17.98
CA LEU A 5 11.67 -2.46 16.91
C LEU A 5 12.28 -1.96 15.60
N GLY A 6 12.07 -0.68 15.26
CA GLY A 6 12.65 -0.08 14.05
C GLY A 6 14.18 0.02 14.12
N ALA A 7 14.73 0.45 15.26
CA ALA A 7 16.17 0.52 15.47
C ALA A 7 16.83 -0.87 15.45
N GLY A 8 16.24 -1.85 16.15
CA GLY A 8 16.73 -3.23 16.16
C GLY A 8 16.66 -3.88 14.78
N ALA A 9 15.58 -3.65 14.04
CA ALA A 9 15.43 -4.15 12.68
C ALA A 9 16.46 -3.55 11.72
N LEU A 10 16.71 -2.23 11.80
CA LEU A 10 17.74 -1.58 11.00
C LEU A 10 19.13 -2.17 11.27
N LEU A 11 19.47 -2.36 12.55
CA LEU A 11 20.74 -2.98 12.94
C LEU A 11 20.87 -4.42 12.42
N ALA A 12 19.80 -5.21 12.49
CA ALA A 12 19.79 -6.58 11.98
C ALA A 12 19.88 -6.66 10.44
N ILE A 13 19.31 -5.68 9.72
CA ILE A 13 19.45 -5.60 8.27
C ILE A 13 20.86 -5.15 7.88
N LEU A 14 21.41 -4.13 8.55
CA LEU A 14 22.76 -3.62 8.28
C LEU A 14 23.85 -4.63 8.63
N SER A 15 23.62 -5.47 9.65
CA SER A 15 24.55 -6.52 10.01
C SER A 15 24.68 -7.58 8.91
N GLY A 16 23.69 -7.74 8.03
CA GLY A 16 23.73 -8.64 6.86
C GLY A 16 24.91 -8.45 5.90
N LEU A 17 25.64 -7.33 6.01
CA LEU A 17 26.91 -7.11 5.31
C LEU A 17 28.06 -7.97 5.87
N PHE A 18 27.93 -8.45 7.10
CA PHE A 18 28.99 -9.11 7.87
C PHE A 18 28.55 -10.43 8.50
N VAL A 19 27.24 -10.74 8.53
CA VAL A 19 26.68 -11.95 9.15
C VAL A 19 25.72 -12.69 8.21
N PRO A 20 25.37 -13.96 8.51
CA PRO A 20 24.51 -14.76 7.64
C PRO A 20 23.13 -14.17 7.37
N LEU A 21 22.57 -14.48 6.19
CA LEU A 21 21.31 -13.93 5.67
C LEU A 21 20.08 -14.17 6.57
N TRP A 22 20.07 -15.23 7.39
CA TRP A 22 18.96 -15.49 8.32
C TRP A 22 18.79 -14.36 9.35
N ILE A 23 19.86 -13.64 9.73
CA ILE A 23 19.78 -12.48 10.63
C ILE A 23 19.07 -11.31 9.93
N VAL A 24 19.32 -11.12 8.64
CA VAL A 24 18.59 -10.15 7.81
C VAL A 24 17.12 -10.53 7.76
N GLY A 25 16.81 -11.82 7.60
CA GLY A 25 15.43 -12.33 7.64
C GLY A 25 14.70 -12.01 8.95
N ILE A 26 15.36 -12.22 10.10
CA ILE A 26 14.81 -11.81 11.41
C ILE A 26 14.60 -10.29 11.47
N GLY A 27 15.58 -9.51 11.01
CA GLY A 27 15.47 -8.06 10.90
C GLY A 27 14.25 -7.64 10.08
N THR A 28 14.02 -8.27 8.93
CA THR A 28 12.85 -8.04 8.07
C THR A 28 11.54 -8.36 8.81
N LEU A 29 11.44 -9.47 9.55
CA LEU A 29 10.25 -9.76 10.37
C LEU A 29 10.01 -8.69 11.45
N MET A 30 11.06 -8.16 12.06
CA MET A 30 10.95 -7.08 13.03
C MET A 30 10.44 -5.79 12.38
N VAL A 31 10.87 -5.45 11.16
CA VAL A 31 10.30 -4.33 10.38
C VAL A 31 8.81 -4.57 10.15
N VAL A 32 8.43 -5.77 9.71
CA VAL A 32 7.03 -6.13 9.47
C VAL A 32 6.19 -5.96 10.73
N ALA A 33 6.66 -6.48 11.88
CA ALA A 33 5.98 -6.35 13.16
C ALA A 33 5.82 -4.88 13.58
N ALA A 34 6.86 -4.06 13.39
CA ALA A 34 6.81 -2.63 13.64
C ALA A 34 5.77 -1.94 12.74
N ALA A 35 5.78 -2.25 11.44
CA ALA A 35 4.86 -1.69 10.46
C ALA A 35 3.40 -2.04 10.79
N VAL A 36 3.12 -3.31 11.11
CA VAL A 36 1.78 -3.77 11.57
C VAL A 36 1.35 -3.01 12.81
N THR A 37 2.22 -2.87 13.81
CA THR A 37 1.90 -2.14 15.05
C THR A 37 1.57 -0.67 14.79
N ILE A 38 2.36 0.00 13.94
CA ILE A 38 2.12 1.38 13.53
C ILE A 38 0.77 1.49 12.82
N VAL A 39 0.50 0.60 11.87
CA VAL A 39 -0.72 0.62 11.07
C VAL A 39 -1.94 0.34 11.91
N VAL A 40 -1.90 -0.64 12.81
CA VAL A 40 -2.97 -0.90 13.78
C VAL A 40 -3.23 0.35 14.63
N GLY A 41 -2.18 1.04 15.10
CA GLY A 41 -2.33 2.30 15.83
C GLY A 41 -2.97 3.42 14.99
N VAL A 42 -2.53 3.58 13.75
CA VAL A 42 -3.09 4.56 12.79
C VAL A 42 -4.55 4.24 12.48
N VAL A 43 -4.88 2.99 12.19
CA VAL A 43 -6.24 2.49 11.92
C VAL A 43 -7.14 2.69 13.13
N ALA A 44 -6.68 2.36 14.33
CA ALA A 44 -7.44 2.58 15.55
C ALA A 44 -7.73 4.07 15.77
N ARG A 45 -6.76 4.95 15.48
CA ARG A 45 -6.91 6.40 15.61
C ARG A 45 -7.83 6.99 14.54
N LEU A 46 -7.57 6.73 13.27
CA LEU A 46 -8.41 7.19 12.14
C LEU A 46 -9.82 6.62 12.21
N GLY A 47 -9.96 5.41 12.72
CA GLY A 47 -11.23 4.75 12.97
C GLY A 47 -12.13 5.51 13.95
N LYS A 48 -11.54 6.16 14.96
CA LYS A 48 -12.25 7.02 15.92
C LYS A 48 -12.69 8.36 15.32
N VAL A 49 -12.06 8.80 14.22
CA VAL A 49 -12.31 10.11 13.57
C VAL A 49 -13.36 9.99 12.44
N GLY A 50 -13.96 8.82 12.22
CA GLY A 50 -15.07 8.65 11.27
C GLY A 50 -14.66 8.51 9.80
N PHE A 51 -13.37 8.40 9.48
CA PHE A 51 -12.87 8.14 8.12
C PHE A 51 -13.00 6.67 7.66
N ARG A 52 -13.73 5.83 8.41
CA ARG A 52 -13.87 4.39 8.12
C ARG A 52 -14.63 4.16 6.82
N GLY A 53 -14.05 3.34 5.93
CA GLY A 53 -14.71 2.84 4.72
C GLY A 53 -14.55 3.70 3.47
N GLY A 54 -13.91 4.87 3.55
CA GLY A 54 -13.60 5.69 2.38
C GLY A 54 -12.47 5.10 1.53
N LEU A 55 -12.49 5.36 0.22
CA LEU A 55 -11.43 4.93 -0.72
C LEU A 55 -10.01 5.22 -0.22
N PRO A 56 -9.68 6.45 0.27
CA PRO A 56 -8.33 6.75 0.75
C PRO A 56 -7.84 5.81 1.85
N TYR A 57 -8.71 5.54 2.81
CA TYR A 57 -8.41 4.70 3.96
C TYR A 57 -8.21 3.23 3.54
N LEU A 58 -9.11 2.71 2.70
CA LEU A 58 -9.05 1.31 2.26
C LEU A 58 -7.84 1.03 1.37
N GLN A 59 -7.47 1.96 0.49
CA GLN A 59 -6.30 1.84 -0.38
C GLN A 59 -4.99 1.84 0.42
N VAL A 60 -4.85 2.74 1.41
CA VAL A 60 -3.67 2.72 2.29
C VAL A 60 -3.60 1.42 3.10
N LEU A 61 -4.72 0.96 3.66
CA LEU A 61 -4.76 -0.27 4.45
C LEU A 61 -4.37 -1.50 3.63
N ALA A 62 -4.96 -1.65 2.44
CA ALA A 62 -4.67 -2.78 1.57
C ALA A 62 -3.25 -2.71 0.99
N GLY A 63 -2.76 -1.52 0.65
CA GLY A 63 -1.38 -1.33 0.21
C GLY A 63 -0.36 -1.71 1.29
N VAL A 64 -0.61 -1.35 2.54
CA VAL A 64 0.19 -1.81 3.67
C VAL A 64 0.11 -3.33 3.84
N ALA A 65 -1.07 -3.93 3.72
CA ALA A 65 -1.23 -5.37 3.84
C ALA A 65 -0.37 -6.13 2.81
N TRP A 66 -0.26 -5.60 1.58
CA TRP A 66 0.66 -6.11 0.57
C TRP A 66 2.13 -6.03 0.99
N LEU A 67 2.56 -4.90 1.57
CA LEU A 67 3.95 -4.75 2.06
C LEU A 67 4.24 -5.70 3.25
N VAL A 68 3.26 -5.91 4.12
CA VAL A 68 3.36 -6.89 5.23
C VAL A 68 3.48 -8.31 4.68
N ALA A 69 2.61 -8.70 3.75
CA ALA A 69 2.65 -10.03 3.13
C ALA A 69 3.99 -10.26 2.41
N TRP A 70 4.45 -9.29 1.65
CA TRP A 70 5.77 -9.34 0.99
C TRP A 70 6.90 -9.50 2.01
N GLY A 71 6.94 -8.69 3.06
CA GLY A 71 8.00 -8.77 4.07
C GLY A 71 8.02 -10.10 4.81
N ILE A 72 6.86 -10.74 5.02
CA ILE A 72 6.78 -12.10 5.59
C ILE A 72 7.39 -13.13 4.63
N VAL A 73 7.01 -13.08 3.34
CA VAL A 73 7.51 -14.02 2.32
C VAL A 73 9.02 -13.87 2.13
N ASP A 74 9.50 -12.64 2.04
CA ASP A 74 10.92 -12.33 1.86
C ASP A 74 11.75 -12.77 3.08
N ALA A 75 11.28 -12.46 4.28
CA ALA A 75 11.94 -12.90 5.51
C ALA A 75 11.98 -14.42 5.65
N TYR A 76 10.88 -15.11 5.33
CA TYR A 76 10.85 -16.57 5.36
C TYR A 76 11.85 -17.17 4.37
N GLY A 77 11.95 -16.61 3.16
CA GLY A 77 12.95 -17.05 2.19
C GLY A 77 14.39 -16.83 2.67
N LEU A 78 14.68 -15.70 3.34
CA LEU A 78 15.98 -15.42 3.94
C LEU A 78 16.33 -16.37 5.10
N ILE A 79 15.35 -16.76 5.91
CA ILE A 79 15.54 -17.67 7.05
C ILE A 79 15.71 -19.11 6.57
N ALA A 80 14.95 -19.52 5.55
CA ALA A 80 14.96 -20.88 5.01
C ALA A 80 16.10 -21.13 4.01
N ASP A 81 16.97 -20.14 3.77
CA ASP A 81 18.02 -20.17 2.74
C ASP A 81 17.46 -20.54 1.35
N ALA A 82 16.23 -20.11 1.08
CA ALA A 82 15.59 -20.37 -0.19
C ALA A 82 16.19 -19.45 -1.27
N PRO A 83 16.32 -19.91 -2.52
CA PRO A 83 16.78 -19.07 -3.62
C PRO A 83 15.79 -17.93 -3.86
N LEU A 84 16.10 -16.76 -3.31
CA LEU A 84 15.34 -15.54 -3.52
C LEU A 84 15.66 -15.00 -4.92
N GLY A 85 14.73 -15.19 -5.85
CA GLY A 85 14.80 -14.56 -7.16
C GLY A 85 14.87 -13.04 -7.00
N ARG A 86 15.89 -12.40 -7.60
CA ARG A 86 15.92 -10.94 -7.76
C ARG A 86 14.66 -10.55 -8.53
N PHE A 87 13.82 -9.68 -7.96
CA PHE A 87 12.51 -9.31 -8.50
C PHE A 87 11.52 -10.47 -8.65
N SER A 88 11.27 -11.21 -7.56
CA SER A 88 10.16 -12.17 -7.50
C SER A 88 8.81 -11.51 -7.81
N HIS A 89 7.83 -12.32 -8.22
CA HIS A 89 6.45 -11.87 -8.42
C HIS A 89 5.87 -11.20 -7.16
N TRP A 90 6.30 -11.62 -5.96
CA TRP A 90 5.95 -10.99 -4.70
C TRP A 90 6.51 -9.58 -4.57
N THR A 91 7.78 -9.37 -4.93
CA THR A 91 8.38 -8.03 -4.93
C THR A 91 7.70 -7.13 -5.95
N ALA A 92 7.40 -7.65 -7.15
CA ALA A 92 6.64 -6.91 -8.16
C ALA A 92 5.25 -6.51 -7.64
N ALA A 93 4.51 -7.42 -7.00
CA ALA A 93 3.21 -7.13 -6.42
C ALA A 93 3.29 -6.10 -5.27
N ALA A 94 4.31 -6.20 -4.40
CA ALA A 94 4.53 -5.24 -3.32
C ALA A 94 4.76 -3.81 -3.85
N VAL A 95 5.53 -3.66 -4.92
CA VAL A 95 5.83 -2.36 -5.52
C VAL A 95 4.63 -1.85 -6.32
N VAL A 96 4.12 -2.64 -7.25
CA VAL A 96 3.09 -2.19 -8.20
C VAL A 96 1.73 -2.04 -7.52
N VAL A 97 1.41 -2.88 -6.56
CA VAL A 97 0.12 -2.87 -5.87
C VAL A 97 0.26 -2.26 -4.48
N GLY A 98 1.19 -2.75 -3.66
CA GLY A 98 1.36 -2.24 -2.29
C GLY A 98 1.66 -0.74 -2.23
N VAL A 99 2.77 -0.31 -2.83
CA VAL A 99 3.19 1.10 -2.81
C VAL A 99 2.20 1.98 -3.56
N MET A 100 1.74 1.58 -4.74
CA MET A 100 0.83 2.40 -5.52
C MET A 100 -0.54 2.57 -4.87
N GLN A 101 -1.08 1.55 -4.17
CA GLN A 101 -2.32 1.73 -3.41
C GLN A 101 -2.15 2.74 -2.27
N ILE A 102 -1.01 2.75 -1.58
CA ILE A 102 -0.71 3.77 -0.56
C ILE A 102 -0.70 5.15 -1.21
N ILE A 103 0.01 5.32 -2.33
CA ILE A 103 0.09 6.60 -3.07
C ILE A 103 -1.31 7.04 -3.51
N VAL A 104 -2.08 6.16 -4.15
CA VAL A 104 -3.44 6.45 -4.62
C VAL A 104 -4.35 6.84 -3.46
N GLY A 105 -4.26 6.13 -2.33
CA GLY A 105 -5.01 6.48 -1.13
C GLY A 105 -4.66 7.88 -0.61
N SER A 106 -3.38 8.22 -0.54
CA SER A 106 -2.92 9.56 -0.16
C SER A 106 -3.37 10.65 -1.14
N VAL A 107 -3.23 10.42 -2.44
CA VAL A 107 -3.63 11.34 -3.52
C VAL A 107 -5.15 11.54 -3.53
N ALA A 108 -5.92 10.48 -3.31
CA ALA A 108 -7.38 10.54 -3.25
C ALA A 108 -7.92 11.39 -2.09
N TYR A 109 -7.10 11.59 -1.05
CA TYR A 109 -7.39 12.54 0.02
C TYR A 109 -6.84 13.94 -0.29
N LEU A 110 -5.56 14.05 -0.68
CA LEU A 110 -4.86 15.32 -0.82
C LEU A 110 -5.34 16.15 -2.01
N VAL A 111 -5.55 15.55 -3.18
CA VAL A 111 -5.89 16.31 -4.39
C VAL A 111 -7.22 17.05 -4.25
N PRO A 112 -8.33 16.45 -3.76
CA PRO A 112 -9.56 17.19 -3.49
C PRO A 112 -9.39 18.40 -2.57
N VAL A 113 -8.50 18.30 -1.58
CA VAL A 113 -8.20 19.39 -0.65
C VAL A 113 -7.40 20.49 -1.36
N LEU A 114 -6.41 20.12 -2.17
CA LEU A 114 -5.55 21.06 -2.91
C LEU A 114 -6.27 21.77 -4.07
N VAL A 115 -7.22 21.10 -4.73
CA VAL A 115 -8.06 21.71 -5.79
C VAL A 115 -8.97 22.81 -5.24
N GLY A 116 -9.28 22.77 -3.93
CA GLY A 116 -10.11 23.77 -3.26
C GLY A 116 -11.62 23.50 -3.40
N PRO A 117 -12.46 24.49 -3.09
CA PRO A 117 -13.92 24.35 -3.11
C PRO A 117 -14.45 23.89 -4.47
N PRO A 118 -15.48 23.02 -4.54
CA PRO A 118 -16.25 22.45 -3.43
C PRO A 118 -15.62 21.15 -2.86
N ILE A 119 -14.95 21.26 -1.70
CA ILE A 119 -14.19 20.16 -1.07
C ILE A 119 -15.06 18.92 -0.83
N GLY A 120 -16.25 19.09 -0.24
CA GLY A 120 -17.13 17.96 0.09
C GLY A 120 -17.59 17.16 -1.14
N ALA A 121 -17.87 17.83 -2.26
CA ALA A 121 -18.27 17.16 -3.50
C ALA A 121 -17.10 16.42 -4.15
N ASN A 122 -15.90 17.02 -4.12
CA ASN A 122 -14.67 16.42 -4.63
C ASN A 122 -14.26 15.18 -3.79
N LEU A 123 -14.35 15.26 -2.45
CA LEU A 123 -14.10 14.12 -1.57
C LEU A 123 -15.14 13.00 -1.75
N LYS A 124 -16.44 13.32 -1.82
CA LYS A 124 -17.49 12.33 -2.07
C LYS A 124 -17.29 11.60 -3.40
N ARG A 125 -16.79 12.31 -4.42
CA ARG A 125 -16.43 11.71 -5.72
C ARG A 125 -15.25 10.75 -5.61
N MET A 126 -14.20 11.11 -4.87
CA MET A 126 -13.09 10.18 -4.63
C MET A 126 -13.54 8.96 -3.83
N GLN A 127 -14.51 9.10 -2.94
CA GLN A 127 -15.00 8.02 -2.10
C GLN A 127 -16.12 7.17 -2.73
N SER A 128 -16.64 7.53 -3.91
CA SER A 128 -17.77 6.80 -4.51
C SER A 128 -17.35 5.39 -4.97
N ALA A 129 -18.17 4.37 -4.70
CA ALA A 129 -17.88 2.98 -5.08
C ALA A 129 -16.41 2.56 -4.81
N PRO A 130 -15.93 2.65 -3.55
CA PRO A 130 -14.52 2.47 -3.22
C PRO A 130 -14.04 1.03 -3.45
N TRP A 131 -14.98 0.08 -3.49
CA TRP A 131 -14.72 -1.33 -3.71
C TRP A 131 -14.21 -1.63 -5.13
N ILE A 132 -14.60 -0.86 -6.15
CA ILE A 132 -14.18 -1.09 -7.55
C ILE A 132 -12.66 -1.01 -7.69
N PRO A 133 -12.01 0.13 -7.42
CA PRO A 133 -10.56 0.23 -7.54
C PRO A 133 -9.84 -0.67 -6.52
N LEU A 134 -10.46 -0.99 -5.39
CA LEU A 134 -9.87 -1.90 -4.41
C LEU A 134 -9.81 -3.33 -4.94
N VAL A 135 -10.90 -3.85 -5.50
CA VAL A 135 -10.95 -5.20 -6.08
C VAL A 135 -10.01 -5.32 -7.27
N LEU A 136 -10.01 -4.33 -8.18
CA LEU A 136 -9.14 -4.36 -9.36
C LEU A 136 -7.65 -4.41 -8.97
N ALA A 137 -7.22 -3.55 -8.05
CA ALA A 137 -5.84 -3.53 -7.60
C ALA A 137 -5.42 -4.83 -6.89
N ASN A 138 -6.27 -5.35 -6.00
CA ASN A 138 -5.96 -6.57 -5.25
C ASN A 138 -5.98 -7.82 -6.12
N LEU A 139 -6.96 -7.98 -7.01
CA LEU A 139 -6.96 -9.08 -7.98
C LEU A 139 -5.77 -8.98 -8.94
N GLY A 140 -5.39 -7.77 -9.36
CA GLY A 140 -4.19 -7.54 -10.16
C GLY A 140 -2.91 -7.97 -9.45
N GLY A 141 -2.80 -7.71 -8.14
CA GLY A 141 -1.68 -8.17 -7.31
C GLY A 141 -1.66 -9.68 -7.10
N VAL A 142 -2.82 -10.30 -6.86
CA VAL A 142 -2.96 -11.77 -6.78
C VAL A 142 -2.56 -12.42 -8.10
N ALA A 143 -2.98 -11.85 -9.23
CA ALA A 143 -2.60 -12.32 -10.56
C ALA A 143 -1.08 -12.20 -10.79
N LEU A 144 -0.41 -11.13 -10.32
CA LEU A 144 1.07 -11.05 -10.37
C LEU A 144 1.70 -12.19 -9.60
N VAL A 145 1.30 -12.38 -8.33
CA VAL A 145 1.84 -13.45 -7.49
C VAL A 145 1.65 -14.83 -8.12
N ALA A 146 0.49 -15.06 -8.73
CA ALA A 146 0.16 -16.30 -9.43
C ALA A 146 0.85 -16.48 -10.79
N GLY A 147 1.62 -15.48 -11.27
CA GLY A 147 2.28 -15.53 -12.58
C GLY A 147 1.36 -15.32 -13.77
N LEU A 148 0.14 -14.81 -13.54
CA LEU A 148 -0.86 -14.51 -14.58
C LEU A 148 -0.66 -13.08 -15.11
N SER A 149 0.45 -12.85 -15.83
CA SER A 149 0.90 -11.51 -16.23
C SER A 149 -0.13 -10.72 -17.05
N GLU A 150 -0.81 -11.36 -18.01
CA GLU A 150 -1.81 -10.70 -18.86
C GLU A 150 -3.04 -10.25 -18.06
N ALA A 151 -3.58 -11.15 -17.23
CA ALA A 151 -4.72 -10.84 -16.37
C ALA A 151 -4.37 -9.71 -15.39
N SER A 152 -3.17 -9.75 -14.81
CA SER A 152 -2.68 -8.68 -13.95
C SER A 152 -2.61 -7.34 -14.68
N LEU A 153 -2.01 -7.30 -15.86
CA LEU A 153 -1.88 -6.09 -16.66
C LEU A 153 -3.25 -5.45 -16.93
N VAL A 154 -4.24 -6.25 -17.35
CA VAL A 154 -5.60 -5.78 -17.61
C VAL A 154 -6.23 -5.22 -16.33
N LEU A 155 -6.16 -5.93 -15.21
CA LEU A 155 -6.75 -5.51 -13.94
C LEU A 155 -6.12 -4.21 -13.41
N LEU A 156 -4.79 -4.09 -13.50
CA LEU A 156 -4.06 -2.91 -13.06
C LEU A 156 -4.28 -1.71 -13.99
N ALA A 157 -4.42 -1.94 -15.30
CA ALA A 157 -4.78 -0.90 -16.25
C ALA A 157 -6.20 -0.37 -15.96
N LEU A 158 -7.17 -1.24 -15.73
CA LEU A 158 -8.53 -0.85 -15.34
C LEU A 158 -8.55 -0.08 -14.01
N TRP A 159 -7.75 -0.52 -13.05
CA TRP A 159 -7.57 0.20 -11.79
C TRP A 159 -7.02 1.62 -12.01
N ALA A 160 -5.93 1.75 -12.78
CA ALA A 160 -5.33 3.04 -13.10
C ALA A 160 -6.31 3.97 -13.84
N ILE A 161 -7.07 3.44 -14.80
CA ILE A 161 -8.10 4.19 -15.53
C ILE A 161 -9.18 4.71 -14.58
N ASP A 162 -9.67 3.91 -13.64
CA ASP A 162 -10.67 4.36 -12.66
C ASP A 162 -10.12 5.50 -11.78
N VAL A 163 -8.87 5.37 -11.30
CA VAL A 163 -8.20 6.41 -10.51
C VAL A 163 -8.05 7.71 -11.32
N ILE A 164 -7.53 7.63 -12.53
CA ILE A 164 -7.35 8.79 -13.42
C ILE A 164 -8.69 9.45 -13.71
N ARG A 165 -9.73 8.67 -14.03
CA ARG A 165 -11.08 9.20 -14.28
C ARG A 165 -11.63 9.99 -13.08
N ARG A 166 -11.41 9.51 -11.86
CA ARG A 166 -11.86 10.21 -10.64
C ARG A 166 -11.12 11.54 -10.46
N LEU A 167 -9.81 11.56 -10.69
CA LEU A 167 -8.99 12.76 -10.60
C LEU A 167 -9.32 13.78 -11.70
N ALA A 168 -9.46 13.32 -12.94
CA ALA A 168 -9.75 14.18 -14.10
C ALA A 168 -11.11 14.88 -14.01
N THR A 169 -12.04 14.34 -13.21
CA THR A 169 -13.40 14.86 -13.11
C THR A 169 -13.65 15.66 -11.82
N LEU A 170 -12.60 16.07 -11.11
CA LEU A 170 -12.70 16.98 -9.98
C LEU A 170 -13.21 18.36 -10.42
N ARG A 171 -14.06 18.98 -9.58
CA ARG A 171 -14.62 20.30 -9.85
C ARG A 171 -13.62 21.37 -9.45
N LYS A 172 -13.45 22.38 -10.31
CA LYS A 172 -12.60 23.55 -10.05
C LYS A 172 -13.32 24.56 -9.13
N PRO A 173 -12.57 25.45 -8.45
CA PRO A 173 -13.14 26.57 -7.72
C PRO A 173 -14.05 27.40 -8.62
N GLN A 174 -15.29 27.60 -8.18
CA GLN A 174 -16.15 28.62 -8.77
C GLN A 174 -15.56 29.97 -8.37
N ARG A 175 -15.21 30.81 -9.36
CA ARG A 175 -14.80 32.19 -9.06
C ARG A 175 -15.99 32.89 -8.38
N PRO A 176 -15.75 33.66 -7.30
CA PRO A 176 -16.79 34.53 -6.78
C PRO A 176 -17.22 35.46 -7.91
N VAL A 177 -18.53 35.47 -8.20
CA VAL A 177 -19.18 36.43 -9.10
C VAL A 177 -19.37 37.72 -8.33
#